data_AF-G5QBL7-F1
#
_entry.id   AF-G5QBL7-F1
#
_cell.length_a   1.000
_cell.length_b   1.000
_cell.length_c   1.000
_cell.angle_alpha   90.00
_cell.angle_beta   90.00
_cell.angle_gamma   90.00
#
_symmetry.space_group_name_H-M   'P 1'
#
loop_
_entity.id
_entity.type
_entity.pdbx_description
1 polymer ?
#
loop_
_entity_poly.entity_id
_entity_poly.type
_entity_poly.pdbx_seq_one_letter_code
_entity_poly.pdbx_strand_id
1 'polypeptide(L)'
;ISVAPSGRKFLLLTIVLFLITFATHAQVVDTWRFDNPQQQEKALSIASQLRCPQCQNQNLLESNAPVAVSMRHQVYSMVAEGKSEAEITAWMTDRYGDFVRYNPPLNEQTLLLWALPCLLLLLVGVVVWRARKRQHAEEGEQ
;
A
#
# COMPACT_ATOMS: atom_id res chain seq x y z
N ILE A 1 -15.95 37.89 -37.94
CA ILE A 1 -14.50 38.17 -37.76
C ILE A 1 -13.95 37.08 -36.84
N SER A 2 -13.47 35.98 -37.42
CA SER A 2 -12.89 34.86 -36.66
C SER A 2 -11.40 35.18 -36.49
N VAL A 3 -11.04 35.79 -35.37
CA VAL A 3 -9.63 36.08 -35.06
C VAL A 3 -8.98 34.76 -34.68
N ALA A 4 -8.32 34.11 -35.65
CA ALA A 4 -7.49 32.95 -35.39
C ALA A 4 -6.40 33.34 -34.36
N PRO A 5 -6.35 32.70 -33.17
CA PRO A 5 -5.36 33.04 -32.18
C PRO A 5 -3.98 32.59 -32.68
N SER A 6 -3.00 33.49 -32.65
CA SER A 6 -1.62 33.22 -33.05
C SER A 6 -1.03 32.01 -32.32
N GLY A 7 -0.18 31.21 -32.99
CA GLY A 7 0.31 29.92 -32.47
C GLY A 7 0.93 29.97 -31.06
N ARG A 8 1.45 31.13 -30.65
CA ARG A 8 1.95 31.38 -29.29
C ARG A 8 0.83 31.43 -28.24
N LYS A 9 -0.35 31.96 -28.59
CA LYS A 9 -1.56 31.96 -27.74
C LYS A 9 -2.17 30.57 -27.65
N PHE A 10 -2.14 29.78 -28.73
CA PHE A 10 -2.59 28.38 -28.71
C PHE A 10 -1.68 27.51 -27.82
N LEU A 11 -0.36 27.68 -27.92
CA LEU A 11 0.62 26.99 -27.06
C LEU A 11 0.46 27.37 -25.57
N LEU A 12 0.24 28.65 -25.27
CA LEU A 12 -0.03 29.09 -23.90
C LEU A 12 -1.37 28.55 -23.37
N LEU A 13 -2.40 28.51 -24.21
CA LEU A 13 -3.71 27.95 -23.84
C LEU A 13 -3.61 26.44 -23.54
N THR A 14 -2.86 25.68 -24.33
CA THR A 14 -2.68 24.23 -24.10
C THR A 14 -1.84 23.96 -22.86
N ILE A 15 -0.79 24.74 -22.60
CA ILE A 15 0.00 24.63 -21.35
C ILE A 15 -0.87 24.96 -20.14
N VAL A 16 -1.68 26.01 -20.19
CA VAL A 16 -2.60 26.37 -19.10
C VAL A 16 -3.64 25.27 -18.88
N LEU A 17 -4.23 24.72 -19.95
CA LEU A 17 -5.21 23.64 -19.84
C LEU A 17 -4.58 22.36 -19.26
N PHE A 18 -3.34 22.05 -19.63
CA PHE A 18 -2.58 20.92 -19.09
C PHE A 18 -2.19 21.13 -17.62
N LEU A 19 -1.88 22.37 -17.20
CA LEU A 19 -1.58 22.65 -15.79
C LEU A 19 -2.83 22.52 -14.90
N ILE A 20 -4.02 22.83 -15.43
CA ILE A 20 -5.28 22.72 -14.67
C ILE A 20 -5.64 21.26 -14.34
N THR A 21 -5.34 20.30 -15.22
CA THR A 21 -5.66 18.88 -14.96
C THR A 21 -4.84 18.30 -13.81
N PHE A 22 -3.60 18.76 -13.62
CA PHE A 22 -2.73 18.31 -12.52
C PHE A 22 -3.12 18.88 -11.15
N ALA A 23 -3.89 19.96 -11.09
CA ALA A 23 -4.24 20.62 -9.83
C ALA A 23 -5.42 19.97 -9.08
N THR A 24 -6.00 18.89 -9.60
CA THR A 24 -7.16 18.23 -8.98
C THR A 24 -6.75 17.21 -7.93
N HIS A 25 -6.62 17.64 -6.69
CA HIS A 25 -6.55 16.74 -5.53
C HIS A 25 -7.96 16.44 -5.04
N ALA A 26 -8.51 15.28 -5.45
CA ALA A 26 -9.74 14.77 -4.87
C ALA A 26 -9.47 14.30 -3.43
N GLN A 27 -9.89 15.09 -2.45
CA GLN A 27 -9.91 14.69 -1.05
C GLN A 27 -11.21 13.93 -0.81
N VAL A 28 -11.12 12.75 -0.20
CA VAL A 28 -12.31 12.01 0.20
C VAL A 28 -12.95 12.71 1.40
N VAL A 29 -14.12 13.30 1.16
CA VAL A 29 -14.91 13.97 2.19
C VAL A 29 -15.91 12.96 2.75
N ASP A 30 -15.51 12.25 3.79
CA ASP A 30 -16.46 11.48 4.60
C ASP A 30 -17.30 12.43 5.45
N THR A 31 -18.61 12.19 5.50
CA THR A 31 -19.56 12.99 6.29
C THR A 31 -19.59 12.61 7.77
N TRP A 32 -18.72 11.69 8.20
CA TRP A 32 -18.63 11.23 9.57
C TRP A 32 -18.16 12.36 10.50
N ARG A 33 -18.91 12.62 11.56
CA ARG A 33 -18.55 13.60 12.58
C ARG A 33 -17.93 12.89 13.78
N PHE A 34 -16.70 13.24 14.10
CA PHE A 34 -16.02 12.78 15.30
C PHE A 34 -16.24 13.79 16.43
N ASP A 35 -16.29 13.29 17.67
CA ASP A 35 -16.44 14.14 18.86
C ASP A 35 -15.16 14.94 19.17
N ASN A 36 -14.00 14.43 18.74
CA ASN A 36 -12.71 15.02 19.04
C ASN A 36 -11.73 14.89 17.85
N PRO A 37 -10.95 15.92 17.49
CA PRO A 37 -9.95 15.85 16.41
C PRO A 37 -8.95 14.70 16.53
N GLN A 38 -8.54 14.31 17.74
CA GLN A 38 -7.60 13.19 17.94
C GLN A 38 -8.22 11.85 17.52
N GLN A 39 -9.53 11.66 17.72
CA GLN A 39 -10.23 10.46 17.23
C GLN A 39 -10.29 10.44 15.71
N GLN A 40 -10.53 11.61 15.09
CA GLN A 40 -10.51 11.73 13.64
C GLN A 40 -9.14 11.38 13.06
N GLU A 41 -8.06 11.95 13.60
CA GLU A 41 -6.70 11.64 13.15
C GLU A 41 -6.36 10.16 13.31
N LYS A 42 -6.72 9.56 14.45
CA LYS A 42 -6.53 8.13 14.69
C LYS A 42 -7.32 7.28 13.69
N ALA A 43 -8.58 7.62 13.44
CA ALA A 43 -9.44 6.90 12.50
C ALA A 43 -8.91 6.97 11.07
N LEU A 44 -8.46 8.14 10.62
CA LEU A 44 -7.85 8.35 9.31
C LEU A 44 -6.52 7.59 9.20
N SER A 45 -5.68 7.63 10.23
CA SER A 45 -4.42 6.88 10.28
C SER A 45 -4.67 5.38 10.10
N ILE A 46 -5.59 4.80 10.88
CA ILE A 46 -5.92 3.37 10.79
C ILE A 46 -6.50 3.03 9.41
N ALA A 47 -7.43 3.84 8.90
CA ALA A 47 -8.03 3.61 7.59
C ALA A 47 -7.00 3.67 6.44
N SER A 48 -5.98 4.52 6.54
CA SER A 48 -4.90 4.62 5.55
C SER A 48 -3.98 3.37 5.50
N GLN A 49 -3.86 2.66 6.62
CA GLN A 49 -3.04 1.46 6.74
C GLN A 49 -3.75 0.18 6.25
N LEU A 50 -5.07 0.25 6.07
CA LEU A 50 -5.91 -0.84 5.60
C LEU A 50 -6.19 -0.71 4.10
N ARG A 51 -6.16 -1.85 3.40
CA ARG A 51 -6.45 -1.99 1.97
C ARG A 51 -7.88 -2.43 1.75
N CYS A 52 -8.47 -1.98 0.66
CA CYS A 52 -9.74 -2.53 0.20
C CYS A 52 -9.49 -3.84 -0.58
N PRO A 53 -10.01 -5.01 -0.14
CA PRO A 53 -9.73 -6.30 -0.77
C PRO A 53 -10.36 -6.44 -2.17
N GLN A 54 -11.37 -5.64 -2.46
CA GLN A 54 -12.09 -5.64 -3.75
C GLN A 54 -11.59 -4.53 -4.70
N CYS A 55 -10.64 -3.71 -4.26
CA CYS A 55 -10.17 -2.56 -5.01
C CYS A 55 -8.76 -2.83 -5.56
N GLN A 56 -8.39 -2.14 -6.65
CA GLN A 56 -7.06 -2.29 -7.26
C GLN A 56 -5.96 -1.69 -6.38
N ASN A 57 -5.49 -2.46 -5.39
CA ASN A 57 -4.36 -2.12 -4.49
C ASN A 57 -4.43 -0.70 -3.90
N GLN A 58 -5.64 -0.25 -3.55
CA GLN A 58 -5.90 1.06 -2.95
C GLN A 58 -6.18 0.91 -1.45
N ASN A 59 -5.82 1.95 -0.68
CA ASN A 59 -6.20 2.00 0.72
C ASN A 59 -7.70 2.36 0.89
N LEU A 60 -8.21 2.22 2.11
CA LEU A 60 -9.62 2.50 2.38
C LEU A 60 -10.00 3.98 2.14
N LEU A 61 -9.06 4.91 2.35
CA LEU A 61 -9.28 6.35 2.15
C LEU A 61 -9.28 6.76 0.68
N GLU A 62 -8.55 6.07 -0.18
CA GLU A 62 -8.42 6.38 -1.61
C GLU A 62 -9.57 5.81 -2.44
N SER A 63 -10.13 4.68 -2.00
CA SER A 63 -11.16 4.00 -2.76
C SER A 63 -12.58 4.42 -2.34
N ASN A 64 -13.39 4.73 -3.34
CA ASN A 64 -14.83 5.02 -3.20
C ASN A 64 -15.71 3.81 -3.50
N ALA A 65 -15.15 2.59 -3.51
CA ALA A 65 -15.95 1.38 -3.63
C ALA A 65 -16.93 1.26 -2.44
N PRO A 66 -18.16 0.74 -2.63
CA PRO A 66 -19.12 0.55 -1.54
C PRO A 66 -18.56 -0.24 -0.36
N VAL A 67 -17.71 -1.24 -0.64
CA VAL A 67 -17.01 -2.03 0.37
C VAL A 67 -16.04 -1.18 1.18
N ALA A 68 -15.21 -0.37 0.53
CA ALA A 68 -14.25 0.51 1.20
C ALA A 68 -14.95 1.54 2.09
N VAL A 69 -16.06 2.12 1.62
CA VAL A 69 -16.90 3.04 2.41
C VAL A 69 -17.42 2.33 3.65
N SER A 70 -18.07 1.17 3.50
CA SER A 70 -18.61 0.43 4.65
C SER A 70 -17.52 0.07 5.69
N MET A 71 -16.32 -0.29 5.24
CA MET A 71 -15.18 -0.57 6.11
C MET A 71 -14.68 0.69 6.83
N ARG A 72 -14.60 1.84 6.16
CA ARG A 72 -14.25 3.13 6.79
C ARG A 72 -15.21 3.49 7.90
N HIS A 73 -16.51 3.43 7.63
CA HIS A 73 -17.53 3.69 8.64
C HIS A 73 -17.39 2.77 9.86
N GLN A 74 -17.04 1.50 9.63
CA GLN A 74 -16.81 0.56 10.72
C GLN A 74 -15.55 0.88 11.52
N VAL A 75 -14.44 1.28 10.88
CA VAL A 75 -13.25 1.81 11.57
C VAL A 75 -13.64 3.02 12.43
N TYR A 76 -14.41 3.95 11.86
CA TYR A 76 -14.79 5.19 12.54
C TYR A 76 -15.67 4.93 13.76
N SER A 77 -16.62 4.00 13.66
CA SER A 77 -17.43 3.54 14.80
C SER A 77 -16.55 2.98 15.92
N MET A 78 -15.64 2.06 15.59
CA MET A 78 -14.80 1.42 16.60
C MET A 78 -13.82 2.40 17.27
N VAL A 79 -13.32 3.41 16.53
CA VAL A 79 -12.51 4.47 17.12
C VAL A 79 -13.35 5.36 18.05
N ALA A 80 -14.59 5.67 17.69
CA ALA A 80 -15.52 6.40 18.56
C ALA A 80 -15.86 5.60 19.83
N GLU A 81 -15.96 4.27 19.73
CA GLU A 81 -16.11 3.34 20.86
C GLU A 81 -14.84 3.23 21.74
N GLY A 82 -13.75 3.89 21.38
CA GLY A 82 -12.50 3.90 22.14
C GLY A 82 -11.61 2.68 21.94
N LYS A 83 -11.86 1.86 20.90
CA LYS A 83 -11.05 0.68 20.60
C LYS A 83 -9.61 1.03 20.22
N SER A 84 -8.70 0.12 20.52
CA SER A 84 -7.29 0.22 20.10
C SER A 84 -7.13 -0.13 18.62
N GLU A 85 -6.04 0.34 18.01
CA GLU A 85 -5.70 0.02 16.61
C GLU A 85 -5.51 -1.49 16.38
N ALA A 86 -4.96 -2.20 17.36
CA ALA A 86 -4.79 -3.65 17.30
C ALA A 86 -6.13 -4.37 17.30
N GLU A 87 -7.08 -3.98 18.15
CA GLU A 87 -8.44 -4.54 18.16
C GLU A 87 -9.19 -4.27 16.85
N ILE A 88 -9.09 -3.04 16.34
CA ILE A 88 -9.73 -2.64 15.07
C ILE A 88 -9.17 -3.47 13.92
N THR A 89 -7.84 -3.58 13.84
CA THR A 89 -7.17 -4.35 12.80
C THR A 89 -7.50 -5.83 12.90
N ALA A 90 -7.51 -6.39 14.12
CA ALA A 90 -7.89 -7.79 14.35
C ALA A 90 -9.32 -8.06 13.89
N TRP A 91 -10.28 -7.17 14.21
CA TRP A 91 -11.66 -7.29 13.76
C TRP A 91 -11.78 -7.23 12.23
N MET A 92 -11.02 -6.33 11.60
CA MET A 92 -10.98 -6.22 10.14
C MET A 92 -10.39 -7.47 9.49
N THR A 93 -9.31 -8.01 10.03
CA THR A 93 -8.67 -9.23 9.54
C THR A 93 -9.53 -10.47 9.75
N ASP A 94 -10.23 -10.59 10.88
CA ASP A 94 -11.14 -11.70 11.16
C ASP A 94 -12.28 -11.78 10.12
N ARG A 95 -12.82 -10.61 9.74
CA ARG A 95 -13.96 -10.54 8.82
C ARG A 95 -13.58 -10.51 7.34
N TYR A 96 -12.46 -9.88 6.98
CA TYR A 96 -12.06 -9.63 5.59
C TYR A 96 -10.76 -10.33 5.18
N GLY A 97 -10.07 -10.99 6.10
CA GLY A 97 -8.83 -11.73 5.88
C GLY A 97 -7.55 -10.90 6.04
N ASP A 98 -6.40 -11.59 6.01
CA ASP A 98 -5.07 -10.98 6.19
C ASP A 98 -4.69 -9.98 5.09
N PHE A 99 -5.31 -10.07 3.91
CA PHE A 99 -5.05 -9.20 2.75
C PHE A 99 -5.45 -7.74 2.95
N VAL A 100 -6.27 -7.45 3.97
CA VAL A 100 -6.65 -6.08 4.31
C VAL A 100 -5.49 -5.30 4.92
N ARG A 101 -4.55 -5.98 5.57
CA ARG A 101 -3.41 -5.31 6.20
C ARG A 101 -2.29 -5.12 5.18
N TYR A 102 -1.70 -3.91 5.13
CA TYR A 102 -0.58 -3.63 4.22
C TYR A 102 0.67 -4.46 4.54
N ASN A 103 0.86 -4.81 5.82
CA ASN A 103 1.99 -5.59 6.30
C ASN A 103 1.50 -6.85 7.03
N PRO A 104 1.45 -8.02 6.38
CA PRO A 104 0.97 -9.25 7.01
C PRO A 104 1.87 -9.61 8.21
N PRO A 105 1.30 -10.09 9.32
CA PRO A 105 2.09 -10.52 10.47
C PRO A 105 3.01 -11.70 10.11
N LEU A 106 4.16 -11.79 10.79
CA LEU A 106 5.11 -12.91 10.64
C LEU A 106 4.52 -14.18 11.28
N ASN A 107 3.69 -14.87 10.53
CA ASN A 107 3.14 -16.19 10.87
C ASN A 107 4.05 -17.29 10.29
N GLU A 108 3.93 -18.54 10.77
CA GLU A 108 4.76 -19.68 10.33
C GLU A 108 4.80 -19.85 8.80
N GLN A 109 3.65 -19.67 8.14
CA GLN A 109 3.52 -19.75 6.68
C GLN A 109 4.31 -18.64 5.97
N THR A 110 4.16 -17.39 6.42
CA THR A 110 4.93 -16.28 5.86
C THR A 110 6.41 -16.47 6.13
N LEU A 111 6.80 -16.94 7.31
CA LEU A 111 8.19 -17.14 7.68
C LEU A 111 8.86 -18.18 6.78
N LEU A 112 8.16 -19.26 6.43
CA LEU A 112 8.65 -20.24 5.45
C LEU A 112 8.85 -19.60 4.06
N LEU A 113 7.87 -18.81 3.60
CA LEU A 113 7.95 -18.10 2.31
C LEU A 113 9.14 -17.13 2.26
N TRP A 114 9.40 -16.41 3.37
CA TRP A 114 10.53 -15.48 3.50
C TRP A 114 11.88 -16.19 3.70
N ALA A 115 11.91 -17.36 4.34
CA ALA A 115 13.14 -18.14 4.56
C ALA A 115 13.63 -18.83 3.28
N LEU A 116 12.73 -19.23 2.40
CA LEU A 116 13.03 -19.93 1.14
C LEU A 116 14.09 -19.23 0.26
N PRO A 117 13.98 -17.92 -0.07
CA PRO A 117 15.00 -17.25 -0.87
C PRO A 117 16.38 -17.22 -0.19
N CYS A 118 16.44 -17.00 1.14
CA CYS A 118 17.70 -17.04 1.88
C CYS A 118 18.35 -18.42 1.86
N LEU A 119 17.54 -19.47 2.04
CA LEU A 119 18.02 -20.85 2.05
C LEU A 119 18.56 -21.28 0.68
N LEU A 120 17.90 -20.85 -0.40
CA LEU A 120 18.36 -21.11 -1.76
C LEU A 120 19.67 -20.38 -2.07
N LEU A 121 19.81 -19.12 -1.64
CA LEU A 121 21.04 -18.35 -1.77
C LEU A 121 22.22 -19.02 -1.03
N LEU A 122 21.98 -19.52 0.18
CA LEU A 122 22.97 -20.28 0.95
C LEU A 122 23.37 -21.57 0.25
N LEU A 123 22.42 -22.35 -0.27
CA LEU A 123 22.71 -23.58 -1.00
C LEU A 123 23.58 -23.31 -2.23
N VAL A 124 23.23 -22.32 -3.05
CA VAL A 124 24.01 -21.93 -4.22
C VAL A 124 25.41 -21.47 -3.81
N GLY A 125 25.52 -20.63 -2.77
CA GLY A 125 26.80 -20.17 -2.25
C GLY A 125 27.71 -21.32 -1.80
N VAL A 126 27.15 -22.30 -1.09
CA VAL A 126 27.88 -23.51 -0.64
C VAL A 126 28.34 -24.36 -1.83
N VAL A 127 27.50 -24.56 -2.84
CA VAL A 127 27.85 -25.32 -4.05
C VAL A 127 28.99 -24.64 -4.81
N VAL A 128 28.90 -23.33 -5.04
CA VAL A 128 29.94 -22.55 -5.74
C VAL A 128 31.25 -22.55 -4.96
N TRP A 129 31.20 -22.36 -3.63
CA TRP A 129 32.39 -22.41 -2.79
C TRP A 129 33.09 -23.77 -2.84
N ARG A 130 32.32 -24.87 -2.79
CA ARG A 130 32.87 -26.22 -2.94
C ARG A 130 33.45 -26.48 -4.32
N ALA A 131 32.80 -25.99 -5.38
CA ALA A 131 33.29 -26.13 -6.76
C ALA A 131 34.63 -25.40 -6.96
N ARG A 132 34.75 -24.16 -6.49
CA ARG A 132 36.00 -23.38 -6.57
C ARG A 132 37.15 -24.02 -5.80
N LYS A 133 36.87 -24.58 -4.62
CA LYS A 133 37.89 -25.28 -3.82
C LYS A 133 38.45 -26.51 -4.53
N ARG A 134 37.65 -27.18 -5.37
CA ARG A 134 38.12 -28.34 -6.17
C ARG A 134 39.06 -27.92 -7.30
N GLN A 135 38.78 -26.81 -7.99
CA GLN A 135 39.61 -26.32 -9.09
C GLN A 135 41.02 -25.87 -8.63
N HIS A 136 41.12 -25.22 -7.47
CA HIS A 136 42.41 -24.84 -6.90
C HIS A 136 43.26 -26.03 -6.41
N ALA A 137 42.67 -27.21 -6.24
CA ALA A 137 43.43 -28.43 -5.90
C ALA A 137 44.02 -29.11 -7.14
N GLU A 138 43.48 -28.87 -8.34
CA GLU A 138 43.98 -29.42 -9.61
C GLU A 138 45.10 -28.56 -10.23
N GLU A 139 45.13 -27.25 -9.96
CA GLU A 139 46.22 -26.34 -10.38
C GLU A 139 47.49 -26.41 -9.51
N GLY A 140 47.44 -27.11 -8.36
CA GLY A 140 48.59 -27.29 -7.45
C GLY A 140 49.47 -28.51 -7.74
N GLU A 141 49.13 -29.29 -8.78
CA GLU A 141 49.85 -30.51 -9.18
C GLU A 141 50.35 -30.38 -10.65
N GLN A 142 50.88 -29.21 -11.00
CA GLN A 142 51.75 -28.99 -12.16
C GLN A 142 53.07 -28.36 -11.73
#